data_AF-A0A945SF52-F1
#
_entry.id   AF-A0A945SF52-F1
#
_cell.length_a   1.000
_cell.length_b   1.000
_cell.length_c   1.000
_cell.angle_alpha   90.00
_cell.angle_beta   90.00
_cell.angle_gamma   90.00
#
_symmetry.space_group_name_H-M   'P 1'
#
loop_
_entity.id
_entity.type
_entity.pdbx_description
1 polymer ?
#
loop_
_entity_poly.entity_id
_entity_poly.type
_entity_poly.pdbx_seq_one_letter_code
_entity_poly.pdbx_strand_id
1 'polypeptide(L)' 'MKKLLLILLCLPMLVFGQVNLKTYIPDDNFENILEFNGWGDGITLNDSVNTLSVEMLMSLDVSNENISDLTGIEDFT' A
#
# COMPACT_ATOMS: atom_id res chain seq x y z
N MET A 1 35.90 -0.92 -17.17
CA MET A 1 34.73 -1.62 -17.75
C MET A 1 34.05 -2.59 -16.78
N LYS A 2 34.77 -3.45 -16.05
CA LYS A 2 34.17 -4.42 -15.10
C LYS A 2 33.38 -3.79 -13.94
N LYS A 3 33.85 -2.66 -13.37
CA LYS A 3 33.13 -1.91 -12.32
C LYS A 3 31.84 -1.24 -12.82
N LEU A 4 31.81 -0.82 -14.09
CA LEU A 4 30.63 -0.22 -14.71
C LEU A 4 29.55 -1.30 -15.00
N LEU A 5 30.00 -2.49 -15.41
CA LEU A 5 29.14 -3.66 -15.61
C LEU A 5 28.48 -4.13 -14.31
N LEU A 6 29.20 -4.08 -13.18
CA LEU A 6 28.68 -4.47 -11.86
C LEU A 6 27.60 -3.49 -11.37
N ILE A 7 27.78 -2.18 -11.60
CA ILE A 7 26.78 -1.15 -11.28
C ILE A 7 25.50 -1.36 -12.11
N LEU A 8 25.64 -1.60 -13.42
CA LEU A 8 24.53 -1.86 -14.34
C LEU A 8 23.75 -3.15 -13.98
N LEU A 9 24.42 -4.16 -13.43
CA LEU A 9 23.80 -5.41 -12.97
C LEU A 9 23.02 -5.24 -11.66
N CYS A 10 23.43 -4.30 -10.79
CA CYS A 10 22.75 -4.01 -9.53
C CYS A 10 21.61 -2.99 -9.65
N LEU A 11 21.52 -2.23 -10.75
CA LEU A 11 20.42 -1.30 -11.02
C LEU A 11 19.01 -1.94 -10.88
N PRO A 12 18.73 -3.16 -11.37
CA PRO A 12 17.44 -3.80 -11.11
C PRO A 12 17.24 -4.14 -9.63
N MET A 13 18.26 -4.57 -8.89
CA MET A 13 18.14 -4.86 -7.45
C MET A 13 17.82 -3.60 -6.61
N LEU A 14 18.20 -2.42 -7.10
CA LEU A 14 17.86 -1.13 -6.46
C LEU A 14 16.46 -0.62 -6.84
N VAL A 15 15.89 -1.11 -7.94
CA VAL A 15 14.56 -0.73 -8.45
C VAL A 15 13.46 -1.70 -8.00
N PHE A 16 13.79 -2.96 -7.70
CA PHE A 16 12.84 -3.99 -7.26
C PHE A 16 12.76 -4.20 -5.75
N GLY A 17 13.54 -3.47 -4.96
CA GLY A 17 13.44 -3.48 -3.50
C GLY A 17 12.30 -2.59 -3.00
N GLN A 18 11.07 -2.78 -3.47
CA GLN A 18 9.91 -2.21 -2.77
C GLN A 18 9.89 -2.83 -1.37
N VAL A 19 10.10 -1.99 -0.35
CA VAL A 19 9.78 -2.34 1.03
C VAL A 19 8.27 -2.61 1.02
N ASN A 20 7.87 -3.88 1.09
CA ASN A 20 6.46 -4.28 1.17
C ASN A 20 5.96 -4.04 2.60
N LEU A 21 5.97 -2.77 3.02
CA LEU A 21 5.34 -2.37 4.26
C LEU A 21 3.82 -2.44 4.05
N LYS A 22 3.15 -3.17 4.94
CA LYS A 22 1.72 -3.42 4.88
C LYS A 22 1.07 -2.77 6.08
N THR A 23 -0.07 -2.14 5.82
CA THR A 23 -1.00 -1.64 6.84
C THR A 23 -2.12 -2.66 6.97
N TYR A 24 -2.38 -3.10 8.19
CA TYR A 24 -3.43 -4.07 8.50
C TYR A 24 -4.79 -3.37 8.52
N ILE A 25 -5.76 -3.88 7.76
CA ILE A 25 -7.10 -3.31 7.61
C ILE A 25 -8.13 -4.44 7.73
N PRO A 26 -8.66 -4.73 8.93
CA PRO A 26 -9.52 -5.89 9.18
C PRO A 26 -10.98 -5.74 8.73
N ASP A 27 -11.42 -4.54 8.34
CA ASP A 27 -12.78 -4.30 7.88
C ASP A 27 -12.83 -4.41 6.34
N ASP A 28 -13.54 -5.44 5.85
CA ASP A 28 -13.69 -5.70 4.42
C ASP A 28 -14.19 -4.48 3.63
N ASN A 29 -15.09 -3.66 4.19
CA ASN A 29 -15.59 -2.48 3.48
C ASN A 29 -14.52 -1.41 3.39
N PHE A 30 -13.73 -1.23 4.46
CA PHE A 30 -12.61 -0.29 4.45
C PHE A 30 -11.53 -0.71 3.43
N GLU A 31 -11.10 -1.98 3.44
CA GLU A 31 -10.13 -2.50 2.48
C GLU A 31 -10.65 -2.36 1.04
N ASN A 32 -11.90 -2.74 0.79
CA ASN A 32 -12.51 -2.67 -0.54
C ASN A 32 -12.55 -1.24 -1.11
N ILE A 33 -12.75 -0.21 -0.29
CA ILE A 33 -12.73 1.19 -0.75
C ILE A 33 -11.33 1.59 -1.19
N LEU A 34 -10.32 1.21 -0.42
CA LEU A 34 -8.93 1.51 -0.76
C LEU A 34 -8.52 0.77 -2.04
N GLU A 35 -8.86 -0.51 -2.16
CA GLU A 35 -8.62 -1.31 -3.36
C GLU A 35 -9.36 -0.74 -4.59
N PHE A 36 -10.64 -0.40 -4.45
CA PHE A 36 -11.44 0.16 -5.53
C PHE A 36 -10.90 1.49 -6.05
N ASN A 37 -10.35 2.32 -5.17
CA ASN A 37 -9.72 3.59 -5.54
C ASN A 37 -8.26 3.46 -6.00
N GLY A 38 -7.71 2.24 -6.02
CA GLY A 38 -6.32 1.98 -6.43
C GLY A 38 -5.28 2.37 -5.39
N TRP A 39 -5.69 2.49 -4.12
CA TRP A 39 -4.84 2.80 -2.97
C TRP A 39 -4.44 1.57 -2.16
N GLY A 40 -4.90 0.39 -2.57
CA GLY A 40 -4.58 -0.87 -1.93
C GLY A 40 -3.26 -1.50 -2.41
N ASP A 41 -3.18 -2.82 -2.29
CA ASP A 41 -2.14 -3.66 -2.84
C ASP A 41 -2.54 -4.46 -4.09
N GLY A 42 -3.81 -4.35 -4.50
CA GLY A 42 -4.38 -5.02 -5.67
C GLY A 42 -4.99 -6.39 -5.35
N ILE A 43 -5.11 -6.75 -4.08
CA ILE A 43 -5.71 -7.99 -3.60
C ILE A 43 -6.81 -7.61 -2.60
N THR A 44 -8.02 -8.10 -2.82
CA THR A 44 -9.17 -7.81 -1.94
C THR A 44 -9.33 -8.90 -0.89
N LEU A 45 -9.88 -8.51 0.27
CA LEU A 45 -10.20 -9.38 1.41
C LEU A 45 -8.96 -10.13 1.95
N ASN A 46 -7.80 -9.47 1.93
CA ASN A 46 -6.57 -10.01 2.49
C ASN A 46 -6.15 -9.32 3.80
N ASP A 47 -7.01 -8.44 4.32
CA ASP A 47 -6.82 -7.61 5.51
C ASP A 47 -5.60 -6.67 5.42
N SER A 48 -5.16 -6.29 4.21
CA SER A 48 -3.91 -5.52 4.06
C SER A 48 -3.86 -4.62 2.84
N VAL A 49 -3.19 -3.47 3.00
CA VAL A 49 -2.85 -2.57 1.90
C VAL A 49 -1.37 -2.18 1.95
N ASN A 50 -0.84 -1.62 0.86
CA ASN A 50 0.51 -1.07 0.88
C ASN A 50 0.54 0.23 1.71
N THR A 51 1.37 0.29 2.75
CA THR A 51 1.47 1.47 3.63
C THR A 51 1.81 2.74 2.84
N LEU A 52 2.74 2.64 1.89
CA LEU A 52 3.12 3.76 1.03
C LEU A 52 1.95 4.30 0.16
N SER A 53 0.97 3.45 -0.16
CA SER A 53 -0.20 3.88 -0.92
C SER A 53 -1.14 4.73 -0.06
N VAL A 54 -1.29 4.39 1.23
CA VAL A 54 -2.19 5.10 2.15
C VAL A 54 -1.55 6.30 2.85
N GLU A 55 -0.24 6.27 3.09
CA GLU A 55 0.56 7.38 3.65
C GLU A 55 0.42 8.66 2.79
N MET A 56 0.29 8.49 1.47
CA MET A 56 0.18 9.60 0.52
C MET A 56 -1.24 10.15 0.35
N LEU A 57 -2.25 9.60 1.04
CA LEU A 57 -3.64 10.01 0.90
C LEU A 57 -3.95 11.28 1.69
N MET A 58 -4.21 12.38 0.98
CA MET A 58 -4.58 13.65 1.62
C MET A 58 -6.04 13.73 2.09
N SER A 59 -6.92 12.91 1.50
CA SER A 59 -8.33 12.86 1.91
C SER A 59 -8.93 11.50 1.56
N LEU A 60 -9.67 10.94 2.50
CA LEU A 60 -10.46 9.73 2.34
C LEU A 60 -11.88 10.03 2.84
N ASP A 61 -12.87 9.89 1.95
CA ASP A 61 -14.28 9.93 2.33
C ASP A 61 -14.80 8.50 2.41
N VAL A 62 -15.19 8.11 3.63
CA VAL A 62 -15.76 6.80 3.96
C VAL A 62 -17.17 6.94 4.55
N SER A 63 -17.82 8.07 4.30
CA SER A 63 -19.15 8.32 4.82
C SER A 63 -20.20 7.39 4.17
N ASN A 64 -21.04 6.77 5.00
CA ASN A 64 -22.08 5.82 4.57
C ASN A 64 -21.58 4.52 3.94
N GLU A 65 -20.32 4.15 4.17
CA GLU A 65 -19.69 2.98 3.57
C GLU A 65 -19.81 1.70 4.42
N ASN A 66 -20.62 1.73 5.49
CA ASN A 66 -20.80 0.60 6.42
C ASN A 66 -19.50 0.05 7.02
N ILE A 67 -18.51 0.92 7.26
CA ILE A 67 -17.27 0.58 7.95
C ILE A 67 -17.52 0.57 9.46
N SER A 68 -17.14 -0.53 10.10
CA SER A 68 -17.29 -0.76 11.54
C SER A 68 -15.99 -0.61 12.32
N ASP A 69 -14.85 -0.82 11.65
CA ASP A 69 -13.51 -0.73 12.22
C ASP A 69 -12.59 0.09 11.29
N LEU A 70 -11.91 1.08 11.86
CA LEU A 70 -10.95 1.96 11.16
C LEU A 70 -9.50 1.62 11.48
N THR A 71 -9.23 0.45 12.06
CA THR A 71 -7.85 -0.05 12.28
C THR A 71 -7.03 0.08 10.99
N GLY A 72 -5.82 0.63 11.11
CA GLY A 72 -4.93 0.93 9.98
C GLY A 72 -4.98 2.39 9.52
N ILE A 73 -5.98 3.18 9.94
CA ILE A 73 -6.07 4.61 9.60
C ILE A 73 -4.91 5.43 10.21
N GLU A 74 -4.30 4.93 11.29
CA GLU A 74 -3.14 5.56 11.94
C GLU A 74 -1.90 5.68 11.05
N ASP A 75 -1.83 4.90 9.95
CA ASP A 75 -0.71 4.91 9.00
C ASP A 75 -0.88 5.96 7.86
N PHE A 76 -1.94 6.78 7.89
CA PHE A 76 -2.27 7.78 6.86
C PHE A 76 -1.65 9.15 7.19
N THR A 77 -0.33 9.21 7.40
CA THR A 77 0.37 10.42 7.89
C THR A 77 1.45 10.95 6.95
#